data_AF-A0A0Q4RRU5-F1
#
_entry.id   AF-A0A0Q4RRU5-F1
#
_cell.length_a   1.000
_cell.length_b   1.000
_cell.length_c   1.000
_cell.angle_alpha   90.00
_cell.angle_beta   90.00
_cell.angle_gamma   90.00
#
_symmetry.space_group_name_H-M   'P 1'
#
loop_
_entity.id
_entity.type
_entity.pdbx_description
1 polymer ?
#
loop_
_entity_poly.entity_id
_entity_poly.type
_entity_poly.pdbx_seq_one_letter_code
_entity_poly.pdbx_strand_id
1 'polypeptide(L)'
;MWLDTLDEDHCIIGNRADQIEEHDLYNDPFSFGSLFYIRRVDVHPKFRGQHTGINLIQYTFKNLIRNANGMVFLFAKPMQSTLSKKKETFKSHARLAKYYEKCGFKRVSQKKADAILMETNLQDLVEHN
;
A
#
# COMPACT_ATOMS: atom_id res chain seq x y z
N MET A 1 22.30 -8.42 -7.70
CA MET A 1 21.26 -7.36 -7.80
C MET A 1 20.92 -6.92 -6.38
N TRP A 2 20.65 -5.64 -6.10
CA TRP A 2 20.37 -5.19 -4.72
C TRP A 2 19.15 -5.91 -4.08
N LEU A 3 18.25 -6.40 -4.94
CA LEU A 3 17.07 -7.19 -4.61
C LEU A 3 17.35 -8.58 -4.03
N ASP A 4 18.55 -9.15 -4.21
CA ASP A 4 18.88 -10.51 -3.77
C ASP A 4 18.92 -10.66 -2.23
N THR A 5 18.88 -9.52 -1.51
CA THR A 5 18.89 -9.45 -0.04
C THR A 5 17.50 -9.24 0.57
N LEU A 6 16.48 -9.03 -0.26
CA LEU A 6 15.15 -8.64 0.16
C LEU A 6 14.21 -9.84 0.26
N ASP A 7 13.22 -9.74 1.15
CA ASP A 7 12.10 -10.67 1.12
C ASP A 7 11.29 -10.50 -0.17
N GLU A 8 10.47 -11.51 -0.48
CA GLU A 8 9.71 -11.58 -1.73
C GLU A 8 8.85 -10.32 -1.98
N ASP A 9 8.24 -9.74 -0.93
CA ASP A 9 7.39 -8.55 -1.07
C ASP A 9 8.23 -7.32 -1.44
N HIS A 10 9.35 -7.12 -0.75
CA HIS A 10 10.26 -6.00 -1.03
C HIS A 10 10.93 -6.14 -2.41
N CYS A 11 11.26 -7.36 -2.84
CA CYS A 11 11.80 -7.61 -4.17
C CYS A 11 10.80 -7.22 -5.28
N ILE A 12 9.52 -7.57 -5.14
CA ILE A 12 8.47 -7.19 -6.10
C ILE A 12 8.30 -5.66 -6.14
N ILE A 13 8.30 -5.01 -4.98
CA ILE A 13 8.19 -3.55 -4.87
C ILE A 13 9.40 -2.87 -5.52
N GLY A 14 10.61 -3.35 -5.28
CA GLY A 14 11.83 -2.84 -5.90
C GLY A 14 11.80 -2.95 -7.42
N ASN A 15 11.44 -4.13 -7.96
CA ASN A 15 11.25 -4.29 -9.41
C ASN A 15 10.19 -3.34 -9.97
N ARG A 16 9.13 -3.05 -9.22
CA ARG A 16 8.11 -2.09 -9.65
C ARG A 16 8.62 -0.65 -9.62
N ALA A 17 9.46 -0.30 -8.63
CA ALA A 17 10.11 1.00 -8.59
C ALA A 17 11.07 1.19 -9.76
N ASP A 18 11.89 0.18 -10.08
CA ASP A 18 12.78 0.20 -11.25
C ASP A 18 11.96 0.43 -12.54
N GLN A 19 10.84 -0.26 -12.72
CA GLN A 19 9.94 -0.03 -13.86
C GLN A 19 9.33 1.37 -13.92
N ILE A 20 9.04 1.98 -12.76
CA ILE A 20 8.49 3.34 -12.71
C ILE A 20 9.54 4.35 -13.19
N GLU A 21 10.79 4.16 -12.78
CA GLU A 21 11.93 5.01 -13.16
C GLU A 21 12.30 4.80 -14.64
N GLU A 22 12.44 3.55 -15.09
CA GLU A 22 12.82 3.21 -16.48
C GLU A 22 11.78 3.66 -17.52
N HIS A 23 10.51 3.79 -17.14
CA HIS A 23 9.41 4.15 -18.04
C HIS A 23 8.79 5.53 -17.76
N ASP A 24 9.39 6.33 -16.88
CA ASP A 24 8.91 7.69 -16.54
C ASP A 24 7.40 7.75 -16.22
N LEU A 25 6.90 6.79 -15.42
CA LEU A 25 5.45 6.61 -15.22
C LEU A 25 4.80 7.69 -14.32
N TYR A 26 5.60 8.35 -13.49
CA TYR A 26 5.16 9.34 -12.51
C TYR A 26 6.16 10.50 -12.42
N ASN A 27 5.68 11.70 -12.09
CA ASN A 27 6.55 12.85 -11.83
C ASN A 27 7.11 12.79 -10.41
N ASP A 28 8.43 12.85 -10.26
CA ASP A 28 9.16 12.80 -8.97
C ASP A 28 8.70 11.64 -8.05
N PRO A 29 8.80 10.38 -8.50
CA PRO A 29 8.24 9.22 -7.78
C PRO A 29 9.00 8.86 -6.51
N PHE A 30 10.25 9.31 -6.35
CA PHE A 30 11.15 8.90 -5.27
C PHE A 30 11.91 10.09 -4.70
N SER A 31 11.25 10.91 -3.89
CA SER A 31 11.90 12.04 -3.22
C SER A 31 13.06 11.53 -2.36
N PHE A 32 14.30 11.95 -2.67
CA PHE A 32 15.53 11.46 -2.05
C PHE A 32 15.71 9.93 -2.11
N GLY A 33 15.17 9.28 -3.14
CA GLY A 33 15.20 7.81 -3.26
C GLY A 33 14.31 7.08 -2.26
N SER A 34 13.37 7.80 -1.60
CA SER A 34 12.46 7.20 -0.63
C SER A 34 11.36 6.39 -1.30
N LEU A 35 11.06 5.23 -0.69
CA LEU A 35 9.97 4.36 -1.09
C LEU A 35 9.15 3.99 0.15
N PHE A 36 7.84 4.23 0.10
CA PHE A 36 6.96 3.92 1.22
C PHE A 36 6.23 2.60 0.99
N TYR A 37 6.27 1.71 1.98
CA TYR A 37 5.56 0.44 1.94
C TYR A 37 4.66 0.27 3.17
N ILE A 38 3.36 0.16 2.95
CA ILE A 38 2.39 -0.16 4.00
C ILE A 38 2.36 -1.68 4.18
N ARG A 39 3.16 -2.15 5.14
CA ARG A 39 3.22 -3.58 5.47
C ARG A 39 1.90 -4.13 6.02
N ARG A 40 1.18 -3.34 6.82
CA ARG A 40 -0.03 -3.78 7.51
C ARG A 40 -0.89 -2.61 7.97
N VAL A 41 -2.20 -2.76 7.81
CA VAL A 41 -3.22 -1.95 8.49
C VAL A 41 -4.13 -2.90 9.26
N ASP A 42 -4.24 -2.69 10.56
CA ASP A 42 -5.13 -3.49 11.41
C ASP A 42 -6.11 -2.57 12.12
N VAL A 43 -7.40 -2.89 11.98
CA VAL A 43 -8.49 -2.16 12.61
C VAL A 43 -9.21 -3.13 13.53
N HIS A 44 -9.33 -2.73 14.80
CA HIS A 44 -10.06 -3.52 15.79
C HIS A 44 -11.47 -3.87 15.28
N PRO A 45 -11.94 -5.12 15.42
CA PRO A 45 -13.17 -5.60 14.78
C PRO A 45 -14.40 -4.71 15.00
N LYS A 46 -14.55 -4.13 16.20
CA LYS A 46 -15.66 -3.23 16.56
C LYS A 46 -15.76 -1.95 15.69
N PHE A 47 -14.65 -1.50 15.09
CA PHE A 47 -14.60 -0.26 14.31
C PHE A 47 -14.48 -0.50 12.80
N ARG A 48 -14.63 -1.75 12.35
CA ARG A 48 -14.57 -2.07 10.92
C ARG A 48 -15.82 -1.60 10.19
N GLY A 49 -15.69 -1.34 8.89
CA GLY A 49 -16.77 -0.79 8.06
C GLY A 49 -16.94 0.73 8.18
N GLN A 50 -16.24 1.38 9.12
CA GLN A 50 -16.33 2.82 9.36
C GLN A 50 -15.20 3.61 8.65
N HIS A 51 -14.61 3.05 7.59
CA HIS A 51 -13.46 3.62 6.87
C HIS A 51 -12.20 3.91 7.73
N THR A 52 -12.16 3.48 9.00
CA THR A 52 -11.07 3.73 9.95
C THR A 52 -9.67 3.42 9.42
N GLY A 53 -9.51 2.32 8.66
CA GLY A 53 -8.22 1.95 8.09
C GLY A 53 -7.72 2.94 7.04
N ILE A 54 -8.60 3.40 6.15
CA ILE A 54 -8.30 4.43 5.15
C ILE A 54 -7.96 5.74 5.87
N ASN A 55 -8.78 6.16 6.83
CA ASN A 55 -8.54 7.38 7.59
C ASN A 55 -7.19 7.34 8.31
N LEU A 56 -6.79 6.18 8.83
CA LEU A 56 -5.47 5.99 9.46
C LEU A 56 -4.32 6.14 8.46
N ILE A 57 -4.44 5.56 7.26
CA ILE A 57 -3.44 5.72 6.19
C ILE A 57 -3.32 7.21 5.83
N GLN A 58 -4.43 7.85 5.49
CA GLN A 58 -4.44 9.26 5.07
C GLN A 58 -3.91 10.17 6.17
N TYR A 59 -4.32 9.95 7.42
CA TYR A 59 -3.82 10.71 8.56
C TYR A 59 -2.30 10.56 8.72
N THR A 60 -1.77 9.34 8.55
CA THR A 60 -0.33 9.05 8.64
C THR A 60 0.47 9.83 7.59
N PHE A 61 0.10 9.72 6.32
CA PHE A 61 0.82 10.42 5.25
C PHE A 61 0.62 11.94 5.29
N LYS A 62 -0.56 12.41 5.69
CA LYS A 62 -0.85 13.85 5.83
C LYS A 62 -0.11 14.53 6.98
N ASN A 63 0.10 13.83 8.10
CA ASN A 63 0.58 14.46 9.34
C ASN A 63 1.97 14.01 9.79
N LEU A 64 2.36 12.76 9.53
CA LEU A 64 3.65 12.22 9.98
C LEU A 64 4.73 12.32 8.89
N ILE A 65 4.34 12.15 7.62
CA ILE A 65 5.25 12.16 6.46
C ILE A 65 5.00 13.46 5.67
N ARG A 66 5.02 14.59 6.38
CA ARG A 66 4.72 15.92 5.80
C ARG A 66 5.80 16.35 4.81
N ASN A 67 5.38 17.03 3.75
CA ASN A 67 6.26 17.62 2.72
C ASN A 67 7.17 16.61 2.01
N ALA A 68 6.82 15.33 2.01
CA ALA A 68 7.48 14.33 1.19
C ALA A 68 6.69 14.13 -0.10
N ASN A 69 7.40 13.96 -1.21
CA ASN A 69 6.84 13.34 -2.40
C ASN A 69 7.22 11.86 -2.40
N GLY A 70 6.44 11.06 -3.10
CA GLY A 70 6.89 9.72 -3.45
C GLY A 70 5.76 8.72 -3.63
N MET A 71 6.16 7.53 -4.05
CA MET A 71 5.25 6.41 -4.26
C MET A 71 5.03 5.64 -2.96
N VAL A 72 3.76 5.31 -2.72
CA VAL A 72 3.32 4.45 -1.63
C VAL A 72 2.82 3.14 -2.21
N PHE A 73 3.38 2.04 -1.72
CA PHE A 73 3.03 0.69 -2.12
C PHE A 73 2.32 -0.06 -0.99
N LEU A 74 1.41 -0.96 -1.37
CA LEU A 74 0.87 -1.96 -0.46
C LEU A 74 0.52 -3.24 -1.21
N PHE A 75 0.49 -4.35 -0.48
CA PHE A 75 -0.11 -5.58 -0.97
C PHE A 75 -1.51 -5.73 -0.38
N ALA A 76 -2.53 -5.80 -1.24
CA ALA A 76 -3.88 -6.16 -0.84
C ALA A 76 -3.94 -7.66 -0.56
N LYS A 77 -3.39 -8.05 0.59
CA LYS A 77 -3.28 -9.41 1.10
C LYS A 77 -4.11 -9.52 2.39
N PRO A 78 -5.09 -10.44 2.46
CA PRO A 78 -5.76 -10.74 3.70
C PRO A 78 -4.78 -11.19 4.77
N MET A 79 -4.82 -10.51 5.90
CA MET A 79 -4.00 -10.83 7.06
C MET A 79 -4.90 -11.11 8.26
N GLN A 80 -4.49 -12.08 9.08
CA GLN A 80 -5.12 -12.32 10.36
C GLN A 80 -4.89 -11.11 11.28
N SER A 81 -5.98 -10.52 11.79
CA SER A 81 -5.90 -9.42 12.75
C SER A 81 -5.18 -9.85 14.03
N THR A 82 -4.25 -9.02 14.51
CA THR A 82 -3.55 -9.16 15.79
C THR A 82 -4.38 -8.60 16.94
N LEU A 83 -5.41 -7.81 16.62
CA LEU A 83 -6.34 -7.19 17.56
C LEU A 83 -7.56 -8.08 17.85
N SER A 84 -7.66 -9.25 17.21
CA SER A 84 -8.76 -10.21 17.40
C SER A 84 -8.20 -11.59 17.74
N LYS A 85 -8.72 -12.20 18.82
CA LYS A 85 -8.41 -13.60 19.16
C LYS A 85 -9.04 -14.60 18.19
N LYS A 86 -10.09 -14.20 17.47
CA LYS A 86 -10.76 -15.07 16.50
C LYS A 86 -9.97 -15.05 15.19
N LYS A 87 -9.77 -16.24 14.60
CA LYS A 87 -9.27 -16.32 13.22
C LYS A 87 -10.32 -15.71 12.30
N GLU A 88 -10.04 -14.53 11.79
CA GLU A 88 -10.91 -13.82 10.87
C GLU A 88 -10.31 -13.94 9.48
N THR A 89 -10.78 -14.95 8.75
CA THR A 89 -10.35 -15.17 7.38
C THR A 89 -11.04 -14.14 6.49
N PHE A 90 -10.43 -12.98 6.30
CA PHE A 90 -10.67 -12.24 5.06
C PHE A 90 -10.15 -13.11 3.92
N LYS A 91 -10.98 -13.42 2.93
CA LYS A 91 -10.62 -14.38 1.87
C LYS A 91 -10.37 -13.74 0.51
N SER A 92 -10.62 -12.44 0.35
CA SER A 92 -10.64 -11.80 -0.98
C SER A 92 -9.64 -10.66 -1.09
N HIS A 93 -8.54 -10.92 -1.79
CA HIS A 93 -7.58 -9.92 -2.27
C HIS A 93 -8.28 -8.84 -3.10
N ALA A 94 -9.21 -9.23 -3.97
CA ALA A 94 -9.95 -8.30 -4.82
C ALA A 94 -10.84 -7.33 -4.03
N ARG A 95 -11.48 -7.78 -2.95
CA ARG A 95 -12.28 -6.92 -2.07
C ARG A 95 -11.40 -5.93 -1.30
N LEU A 96 -10.21 -6.37 -0.86
CA LEU A 96 -9.23 -5.49 -0.24
C LEU A 96 -8.67 -4.48 -1.24
N ALA A 97 -8.40 -4.88 -2.47
CA ALA A 97 -7.96 -3.95 -3.51
C ALA A 97 -9.01 -2.86 -3.78
N LYS A 98 -10.28 -3.26 -3.93
CA LYS A 98 -11.40 -2.30 -4.02
C LYS A 98 -11.57 -1.40 -2.80
N TYR A 99 -11.13 -1.85 -1.62
CA TYR A 99 -11.16 -1.02 -0.42
C TYR A 99 -10.08 0.07 -0.50
N TYR A 100 -8.85 -0.27 -0.88
CA TYR A 100 -7.77 0.70 -1.02
C TYR A 100 -7.90 1.62 -2.25
N GLU A 101 -8.57 1.16 -3.32
CA GLU A 101 -8.95 2.02 -4.46
C GLU A 101 -9.71 3.28 -4.02
N LYS A 102 -10.46 3.21 -2.92
CA LYS A 102 -11.22 4.35 -2.40
C LYS A 102 -10.35 5.47 -1.84
N CYS A 103 -9.07 5.23 -1.59
CA CYS A 103 -8.13 6.23 -1.12
C CYS A 103 -6.95 6.44 -2.09
N GLY A 104 -7.20 6.27 -3.40
CA GLY A 104 -6.24 6.64 -4.45
C GLY A 104 -5.28 5.52 -4.89
N PHE A 105 -5.33 4.34 -4.28
CA PHE A 105 -4.52 3.21 -4.74
C PHE A 105 -5.01 2.64 -6.07
N LYS A 106 -4.08 2.39 -6.98
CA LYS A 106 -4.31 1.74 -8.26
C LYS A 106 -3.70 0.34 -8.23
N ARG A 107 -4.31 -0.60 -8.95
CA ARG A 107 -3.78 -1.95 -9.08
C ARG A 107 -2.61 -1.95 -10.05
N VAL A 108 -1.53 -2.61 -9.67
CA VAL A 108 -0.45 -2.95 -10.59
C VAL A 108 -0.80 -4.28 -11.27
N SER A 109 -0.53 -4.39 -12.57
CA SER A 109 -0.82 -5.60 -13.37
C SER A 109 -0.01 -6.83 -12.93
N GLN A 110 1.05 -6.63 -12.16
CA GLN A 110 1.94 -7.67 -11.65
C GLN A 110 1.19 -8.58 -10.68
N LYS A 111 1.07 -9.86 -11.05
CA LYS A 111 0.30 -10.86 -10.29
C LYS A 111 1.20 -11.54 -9.25
N LYS A 112 0.83 -11.41 -7.98
CA LYS A 112 1.23 -12.36 -6.93
C LYS A 112 0.03 -13.29 -6.67
N ALA A 113 0.25 -14.59 -6.57
CA ALA A 113 -0.84 -15.57 -6.46
C ALA A 113 -1.80 -15.25 -5.29
N ASP A 114 -1.23 -14.77 -4.18
CA ASP A 114 -1.94 -14.49 -2.93
C ASP A 114 -1.91 -13.01 -2.52
N ALA A 115 -1.73 -12.09 -3.48
CA ALA A 115 -1.82 -10.65 -3.22
C ALA A 115 -2.00 -9.84 -4.51
N ILE A 116 -2.55 -8.63 -4.37
CA ILE A 116 -2.55 -7.65 -5.45
C ILE A 116 -1.62 -6.51 -5.02
N LEU A 117 -0.55 -6.27 -5.78
CA LEU A 117 0.28 -5.09 -5.58
C LEU A 117 -0.54 -3.86 -5.96
N MET A 118 -0.51 -2.85 -5.09
CA MET A 118 -1.15 -1.58 -5.32
C MET A 118 -0.17 -0.45 -5.06
N GLU A 119 -0.34 0.63 -5.81
CA GLU A 119 0.52 1.81 -5.75
C GLU A 119 -0.32 3.09 -5.81
N THR A 120 0.21 4.17 -5.27
CA THR A 120 -0.37 5.51 -5.37
C THR A 120 0.71 6.56 -5.17
N ASN A 121 0.50 7.77 -5.69
CA ASN A 121 1.33 8.91 -5.32
C ASN A 121 0.89 9.41 -3.93
N LEU A 122 1.84 9.83 -3.10
CA LEU A 122 1.55 10.39 -1.78
C LEU A 122 0.55 11.56 -1.86
N GLN A 123 0.62 12.41 -2.89
CA GLN A 123 -0.34 13.51 -3.09
C GLN A 123 -1.78 13.00 -3.19
N ASP A 124 -2.02 11.91 -3.94
CA ASP A 124 -3.35 11.33 -4.10
C ASP A 124 -3.94 10.91 -2.74
N LEU A 125 -3.11 10.40 -1.82
CA LEU A 125 -3.57 10.00 -0.48
C LEU A 125 -4.01 11.17 0.40
N VAL A 126 -3.39 12.34 0.24
CA VAL A 126 -3.63 13.51 1.09
C VAL A 126 -4.82 14.34 0.59
N GLU A 127 -5.07 14.31 -0.72
CA GLU A 127 -6.11 15.13 -1.38
C GLU A 127 -7.48 14.45 -1.47
N HIS A 128 -7.56 13.11 -1.36
CA HIS A 128 -8.83 12.38 -1.33
C HIS A 128 -9.62 12.68 -0.03
N ASN A 129 -10.63 13.54 -0.10
CA ASN A 129 -11.62 13.79 0.97
C ASN A 129 -13.01 13.29 0.56
#